data_AF-A0A849DI78-F1
#
_entry.id   AF-A0A849DI78-F1
#
_cell.length_a   1.000
_cell.length_b   1.000
_cell.length_c   1.000
_cell.angle_alpha   90.00
_cell.angle_beta   90.00
_cell.angle_gamma   90.00
#
_symmetry.space_group_name_H-M   'P 1'
#
loop_
_entity.id
_entity.type
_entity.pdbx_description
1 polymer ?
#
loop_
_entity_poly.entity_id
_entity_poly.type
_entity_poly.pdbx_seq_one_letter_code
_entity_poly.pdbx_strand_id
1 'polypeptide(L)'
;MTSPTSEHTVPSGAIATAMAWVEALHGRDGGALPEDHAAMLIAESKRWGWETITAALGLLIGVAADQLTPGPAERSAPGPNDQDLIHVLVPAVVTRMRRIELAEVPDHALPTVSGIVTAAALGQDPYAWRTAMGPVTAADSLVFCYTLWLLIELLDGLLGPGSFGGIVAKVLDQG
;
A
#
# COMPACT_ATOMS: atom_id res chain seq x y z
N MET A 1 -14.39 -21.61 -10.79
CA MET A 1 -14.50 -20.56 -9.76
C MET A 1 -14.15 -19.25 -10.44
N THR A 2 -15.01 -18.24 -10.35
CA THR A 2 -14.71 -16.88 -10.85
C THR A 2 -13.89 -16.15 -9.80
N SER A 3 -12.75 -15.59 -10.19
CA SER A 3 -12.01 -14.65 -9.33
C SER A 3 -12.90 -13.44 -9.01
N PRO A 4 -12.90 -12.93 -7.77
CA PRO A 4 -13.53 -11.66 -7.45
C PRO A 4 -12.66 -10.51 -7.95
N THR A 5 -12.64 -10.29 -9.27
CA THR A 5 -12.05 -9.09 -9.86
C THR A 5 -12.87 -7.90 -9.39
N SER A 6 -12.30 -7.03 -8.53
CA SER A 6 -12.98 -5.82 -8.06
C SER A 6 -13.37 -4.95 -9.25
N GLU A 7 -14.67 -4.71 -9.44
CA GLU A 7 -15.22 -3.84 -10.51
C GLU A 7 -14.90 -2.34 -10.32
N HIS A 8 -14.03 -2.00 -9.36
CA HIS A 8 -13.68 -0.62 -9.04
C HIS A 8 -12.45 -0.16 -9.83
N THR A 9 -12.69 0.31 -11.06
CA THR A 9 -11.65 0.92 -11.90
C THR A 9 -11.10 2.20 -11.27
N VAL A 10 -9.90 2.13 -10.70
CA VAL A 10 -9.18 3.28 -10.14
C VAL A 10 -8.64 4.16 -11.29
N PRO A 11 -8.90 5.48 -11.30
CA PRO A 11 -8.33 6.37 -12.32
C PRO A 11 -6.80 6.47 -12.19
N SER A 12 -6.06 6.37 -13.30
CA SER A 12 -4.58 6.45 -13.30
C SER A 12 -4.03 7.74 -12.69
N GLY A 13 -4.79 8.85 -12.78
CA GLY A 13 -4.44 10.11 -12.10
C GLY A 13 -4.55 10.05 -10.57
N ALA A 14 -5.43 9.21 -10.01
CA ALA A 14 -5.47 8.95 -8.57
C ALA A 14 -4.33 8.01 -8.14
N ILE A 15 -3.92 7.08 -9.00
CA ILE A 15 -2.72 6.25 -8.79
C ILE A 15 -1.46 7.13 -8.77
N ALA A 16 -1.35 8.11 -9.68
CA ALA A 16 -0.26 9.09 -9.67
C ALA A 16 -0.24 9.94 -8.39
N THR A 17 -1.38 10.49 -7.96
CA THR A 17 -1.49 11.20 -6.66
C THR A 17 -1.12 10.29 -5.49
N ALA A 18 -1.53 9.02 -5.49
CA ALA A 18 -1.21 8.04 -4.45
C ALA A 18 0.28 7.67 -4.40
N MET A 19 0.96 7.62 -5.55
CA MET A 19 2.42 7.50 -5.62
C MET A 19 3.11 8.76 -5.05
N ALA A 20 2.70 9.96 -5.48
CA ALA A 20 3.25 11.22 -4.96
C ALA A 20 3.06 11.38 -3.44
N TRP A 21 1.93 10.88 -2.90
CA TRP A 21 1.66 10.77 -1.47
C TRP A 21 2.72 9.95 -0.72
N VAL A 22 3.14 8.81 -1.29
CA VAL A 22 4.15 7.93 -0.68
C VAL A 22 5.58 8.40 -0.97
N GLU A 23 5.83 8.97 -2.14
CA GLU A 23 7.13 9.58 -2.47
C GLU A 23 7.48 10.70 -1.49
N ALA A 24 6.50 11.49 -1.07
CA ALA A 24 6.65 12.52 -0.05
C ALA A 24 6.99 11.98 1.36
N LEU A 25 6.87 10.67 1.61
CA LEU A 25 7.33 10.03 2.86
C LEU A 25 8.81 9.61 2.83
N HIS A 26 9.41 9.44 1.64
CA HIS A 26 10.84 9.09 1.56
C HIS A 26 11.71 10.21 2.12
N GLY A 27 12.65 9.84 3.00
CA GLY A 27 13.53 10.80 3.69
C GLY A 27 12.89 11.55 4.85
N ARG A 28 11.63 11.26 5.24
CA ARG A 28 11.05 11.80 6.49
C ARG A 28 11.59 11.04 7.71
N ASP A 29 12.72 11.47 8.25
CA ASP A 29 13.19 11.11 9.61
C ASP A 29 12.31 11.78 10.70
N GLY A 30 10.99 11.58 10.63
CA GLY A 30 9.99 12.22 11.50
C GLY A 30 9.70 13.70 11.20
N GLY A 31 10.44 14.32 10.27
CA GLY A 31 10.24 15.72 9.87
C GLY A 31 8.87 16.00 9.23
N ALA A 32 8.45 17.27 9.24
CA ALA A 32 7.24 17.72 8.53
C ALA A 32 7.45 17.72 7.00
N LEU A 33 6.35 17.58 6.24
CA LEU A 33 6.36 17.77 4.80
C LEU A 33 6.67 19.24 4.44
N PRO A 34 7.41 19.51 3.34
CA PRO A 34 7.53 20.87 2.79
C PRO A 34 6.16 21.46 2.46
N GLU A 35 5.93 22.72 2.80
CA GLU A 35 4.59 23.35 2.74
C GLU A 35 3.97 23.31 1.34
N ASP A 36 4.76 23.58 0.29
CA ASP A 36 4.31 23.48 -1.11
C ASP A 36 3.87 22.06 -1.50
N HIS A 37 4.58 21.03 -1.02
CA HIS A 37 4.23 19.63 -1.28
C HIS A 37 2.96 19.25 -0.50
N ALA A 38 2.85 19.63 0.77
CA ALA A 38 1.64 19.42 1.56
C ALA A 38 0.41 20.11 0.91
N ALA A 39 0.56 21.35 0.44
CA ALA A 39 -0.49 22.09 -0.26
C ALA A 39 -0.91 21.41 -1.58
N MET A 40 0.05 20.93 -2.37
CA MET A 40 -0.21 20.17 -3.60
C MET A 40 -0.99 18.88 -3.31
N LEU A 41 -0.52 18.05 -2.38
CA LEU A 41 -1.14 16.78 -2.03
C LEU A 41 -2.58 16.99 -1.49
N ILE A 42 -2.80 18.04 -0.68
CA ILE A 42 -4.15 18.45 -0.22
C ILE A 42 -5.04 18.90 -1.38
N ALA A 43 -4.51 19.59 -2.39
CA ALA A 43 -5.28 20.04 -3.55
C ALA A 43 -5.69 18.86 -4.45
N GLU A 44 -4.81 17.89 -4.68
CA GLU A 44 -5.14 16.69 -5.46
C GLU A 44 -6.11 15.76 -4.73
N SER A 45 -5.96 15.56 -3.43
CA SER A 45 -6.92 14.74 -2.67
C SER A 45 -8.31 15.37 -2.57
N LYS A 46 -8.42 16.71 -2.65
CA LYS A 46 -9.72 17.40 -2.82
C LYS A 46 -10.36 17.16 -4.19
N ARG A 47 -9.56 16.84 -5.23
CA ARG A 47 -10.05 16.51 -6.58
C ARG A 47 -10.56 15.08 -6.67
N TRP A 48 -9.89 14.12 -6.02
CA TRP A 48 -10.21 12.69 -6.12
C TRP A 48 -11.10 12.16 -4.98
N GLY A 49 -11.06 12.79 -3.81
CA GLY A 49 -11.71 12.28 -2.59
C GLY A 49 -10.91 11.16 -1.90
N TRP A 50 -11.10 11.02 -0.58
CA TRP A 50 -10.35 10.07 0.25
C TRP A 50 -10.58 8.61 -0.16
N GLU A 51 -11.81 8.26 -0.56
CA GLU A 51 -12.17 6.91 -1.01
C GLU A 51 -11.34 6.49 -2.24
N THR A 52 -11.32 7.31 -3.29
CA THR A 52 -10.55 7.05 -4.53
C THR A 52 -9.03 6.99 -4.29
N ILE A 53 -8.49 7.85 -3.41
CA ILE A 53 -7.07 7.81 -3.04
C ILE A 53 -6.76 6.53 -2.23
N THR A 54 -7.63 6.13 -1.31
CA THR A 54 -7.43 4.89 -0.53
C THR A 54 -7.58 3.64 -1.40
N ALA A 55 -8.46 3.66 -2.41
CA ALA A 55 -8.55 2.61 -3.43
C ALA A 55 -7.27 2.52 -4.27
N ALA A 56 -6.71 3.66 -4.69
CA ALA A 56 -5.44 3.71 -5.42
C ALA A 56 -4.26 3.18 -4.58
N LEU A 57 -4.18 3.57 -3.31
CA LEU A 57 -3.20 3.02 -2.37
C LEU A 57 -3.42 1.51 -2.16
N GLY A 58 -4.67 1.04 -2.04
CA GLY A 58 -5.01 -0.38 -1.89
C GLY A 58 -4.58 -1.24 -3.09
N LEU A 59 -4.79 -0.73 -4.32
CA LEU A 59 -4.31 -1.35 -5.56
C LEU A 59 -2.78 -1.44 -5.58
N LEU A 60 -2.08 -0.34 -5.25
CA LEU A 60 -0.62 -0.31 -5.19
C LEU A 60 -0.06 -1.23 -4.09
N ILE A 61 -0.75 -1.37 -2.95
CA ILE A 61 -0.42 -2.35 -1.90
C ILE A 61 -0.58 -3.78 -2.39
N GLY A 62 -1.61 -4.06 -3.19
CA GLY A 62 -1.78 -5.35 -3.87
C GLY A 62 -0.59 -5.69 -4.78
N VAL A 63 -0.17 -4.73 -5.63
CA VAL A 63 1.02 -4.86 -6.48
C VAL A 63 2.29 -5.06 -5.64
N ALA A 64 2.46 -4.30 -4.56
CA ALA A 64 3.63 -4.44 -3.69
C ALA A 64 3.69 -5.79 -2.96
N ALA A 65 2.54 -6.29 -2.50
CA ALA A 65 2.45 -7.58 -1.82
C ALA A 65 2.69 -8.75 -2.77
N ASP A 66 2.11 -8.74 -3.98
CA ASP A 66 2.32 -9.77 -5.01
C ASP A 66 3.82 -9.98 -5.30
N GLN A 67 4.58 -8.89 -5.43
CA GLN A 67 6.03 -8.94 -5.68
C GLN A 67 6.85 -9.43 -4.47
N LEU A 68 6.30 -9.35 -3.25
CA LEU A 68 6.88 -9.90 -2.02
C LEU A 68 6.41 -11.34 -1.74
N THR A 69 5.26 -11.76 -2.26
CA THR A 69 4.66 -13.08 -2.09
C THR A 69 4.14 -13.67 -3.42
N PRO A 70 5.01 -13.92 -4.44
CA PRO A 70 4.58 -14.27 -5.80
C PRO A 70 3.68 -15.50 -5.84
N GLY A 71 2.60 -15.47 -6.63
CA GLY A 71 1.55 -16.48 -6.60
C GLY A 71 2.02 -17.93 -6.84
N PRO A 72 1.25 -18.95 -6.42
CA PRO A 72 1.63 -20.37 -6.55
C PRO A 72 1.92 -20.86 -7.98
N ALA A 73 1.48 -20.13 -9.01
CA ALA A 73 1.74 -20.42 -10.41
C ALA A 73 3.12 -19.91 -10.91
N GLU A 74 3.71 -18.91 -10.23
CA GLU A 74 4.99 -18.32 -10.60
C GLU A 74 6.16 -18.92 -9.78
N ARG A 75 5.84 -19.47 -8.61
CA ARG A 75 6.78 -20.26 -7.80
C ARG A 75 7.17 -21.54 -8.55
N SER A 76 8.42 -21.65 -8.99
CA SER A 76 8.93 -22.78 -9.79
C SER A 76 8.88 -24.15 -9.07
N ALA A 77 8.59 -24.17 -7.77
CA ALA A 77 8.04 -25.30 -7.05
C ALA A 77 7.20 -24.80 -5.86
N PRO A 78 6.10 -25.48 -5.49
CA PRO A 78 5.40 -25.22 -4.23
C PRO A 78 6.26 -25.71 -3.05
N GLY A 79 6.95 -24.77 -2.40
CA GLY A 79 7.65 -25.03 -1.13
C GLY A 79 6.67 -25.09 0.05
N PRO A 80 7.07 -25.62 1.21
CA PRO A 80 6.23 -25.70 2.41
C PRO A 80 6.05 -24.34 3.14
N ASN A 81 6.47 -23.23 2.53
CA ASN A 81 6.66 -21.93 3.17
C ASN A 81 5.64 -20.85 2.74
N ASP A 82 4.61 -21.24 1.99
CA ASP A 82 3.72 -20.29 1.32
C ASP A 82 2.81 -19.56 2.34
N GLN A 83 2.67 -20.10 3.57
CA GLN A 83 2.10 -19.43 4.75
C GLN A 83 3.15 -18.66 5.57
N ASP A 84 4.39 -19.15 5.65
CA ASP A 84 5.48 -18.51 6.39
C ASP A 84 5.76 -17.09 5.88
N LEU A 85 5.59 -16.83 4.58
CA LEU A 85 5.74 -15.48 4.02
C LEU A 85 4.78 -14.46 4.66
N ILE A 86 3.52 -14.83 4.95
CA ILE A 86 2.57 -13.96 5.67
C ILE A 86 3.04 -13.77 7.13
N HIS A 87 3.51 -14.86 7.76
CA HIS A 87 4.05 -14.83 9.12
C HIS A 87 5.38 -14.07 9.27
N VAL A 88 6.08 -13.76 8.16
CA VAL A 88 7.25 -12.87 8.14
C VAL A 88 6.84 -11.43 7.77
N LEU A 89 6.06 -11.25 6.70
CA LEU A 89 5.73 -9.95 6.14
C LEU A 89 4.86 -9.09 7.07
N VAL A 90 3.79 -9.67 7.64
CA VAL A 90 2.87 -8.91 8.50
C VAL A 90 3.58 -8.42 9.77
N PRO A 91 4.35 -9.26 10.52
CA PRO A 91 5.12 -8.77 11.66
C PRO A 91 6.23 -7.78 11.28
N ALA A 92 6.86 -7.90 10.10
CA ALA A 92 7.88 -6.95 9.66
C ALA A 92 7.30 -5.53 9.46
N VAL A 93 6.20 -5.41 8.70
CA VAL A 93 5.53 -4.13 8.45
C VAL A 93 4.95 -3.55 9.74
N VAL A 94 4.25 -4.35 10.56
CA VAL A 94 3.72 -3.90 11.86
C VAL A 94 4.84 -3.49 12.82
N THR A 95 5.99 -4.16 12.81
CA THR A 95 7.15 -3.79 13.66
C THR A 95 7.81 -2.49 13.20
N ARG A 96 7.90 -2.22 11.89
CA ARG A 96 8.33 -0.89 11.42
C ARG A 96 7.29 0.18 11.77
N MET A 97 6.00 -0.07 11.53
CA MET A 97 4.93 0.88 11.88
C MET A 97 4.97 1.28 13.38
N ARG A 98 5.25 0.34 14.28
CA ARG A 98 5.41 0.63 15.72
C ARG A 98 6.64 1.46 16.11
N ARG A 99 7.60 1.65 15.21
CA ARG A 99 8.78 2.52 15.41
C ARG A 99 8.59 3.91 14.80
N ILE A 100 7.55 4.08 13.98
CA ILE A 100 7.13 5.36 13.45
C ILE A 100 6.32 6.06 14.55
N GLU A 101 6.98 6.82 15.42
CA GLU A 101 6.36 7.59 16.51
C GLU A 101 5.63 8.85 16.00
N LEU A 102 4.78 8.69 14.98
CA LEU A 102 4.03 9.78 14.37
C LEU A 102 2.71 10.02 15.09
N ALA A 103 2.58 11.22 15.67
CA ALA A 103 1.33 11.71 16.26
C ALA A 103 0.16 11.87 15.27
N GLU A 104 0.41 11.73 13.96
CA GLU A 104 -0.61 11.70 12.89
C GLU A 104 -1.17 10.29 12.59
N VAL A 105 -0.60 9.23 13.19
CA VAL A 105 -1.07 7.84 13.02
C VAL A 105 -2.04 7.44 14.14
N PRO A 106 -3.28 6.98 13.85
CA PRO A 106 -4.25 6.64 14.89
C PRO A 106 -3.90 5.41 15.73
N ASP A 107 -4.40 5.34 16.97
CA ASP A 107 -4.29 4.15 17.85
C ASP A 107 -4.76 2.85 17.19
N HIS A 108 -5.79 2.94 16.31
CA HIS A 108 -6.35 1.81 15.59
C HIS A 108 -5.58 1.45 14.30
N ALA A 109 -4.46 2.12 13.99
CA ALA A 109 -3.68 1.84 12.79
C ALA A 109 -3.11 0.42 12.79
N LEU A 110 -2.53 -0.06 13.90
CA LEU A 110 -1.79 -1.34 13.90
C LEU A 110 -2.65 -2.57 13.53
N PRO A 111 -3.89 -2.73 14.04
CA PRO A 111 -4.83 -3.73 13.52
C PRO A 111 -5.14 -3.57 12.04
N THR A 112 -5.37 -2.33 11.59
CA THR A 112 -5.72 -2.01 10.19
C THR A 112 -4.56 -2.34 9.24
N VAL A 113 -3.32 -1.95 9.55
CA VAL A 113 -2.09 -2.32 8.81
C VAL A 113 -1.96 -3.83 8.70
N SER A 114 -2.12 -4.54 9.83
CA SER A 114 -2.03 -6.00 9.87
C SER A 114 -3.04 -6.65 8.91
N GLY A 115 -4.28 -6.19 8.91
CA GLY A 115 -5.34 -6.69 8.04
C GLY A 115 -5.15 -6.33 6.56
N ILE A 116 -4.72 -5.10 6.25
CA ILE A 116 -4.37 -4.65 4.89
C ILE A 116 -3.29 -5.54 4.27
N VAL A 117 -2.18 -5.76 4.98
CA VAL A 117 -1.06 -6.57 4.50
C VAL A 117 -1.47 -8.05 4.40
N THR A 118 -2.29 -8.55 5.33
CA THR A 118 -2.83 -9.92 5.27
C THR A 118 -3.74 -10.12 4.06
N ALA A 119 -4.65 -9.18 3.77
CA ALA A 119 -5.51 -9.23 2.60
C ALA A 119 -4.69 -9.25 1.31
N ALA A 120 -3.73 -8.31 1.18
CA ALA A 120 -2.86 -8.20 0.01
C ALA A 120 -2.05 -9.48 -0.24
N ALA A 121 -1.41 -10.04 0.79
CA ALA A 121 -0.62 -11.27 0.70
C ALA A 121 -1.46 -12.56 0.49
N LEU A 122 -2.79 -12.47 0.65
CA LEU A 122 -3.76 -13.52 0.27
C LEU A 122 -4.36 -13.31 -1.13
N GLY A 123 -3.87 -12.32 -1.90
CA GLY A 123 -4.42 -11.97 -3.21
C GLY A 123 -5.82 -11.32 -3.14
N GLN A 124 -6.17 -10.72 -2.01
CA GLN A 124 -7.43 -10.01 -1.80
C GLN A 124 -7.24 -8.50 -1.91
N ASP A 125 -8.22 -7.81 -2.46
CA ASP A 125 -8.27 -6.34 -2.51
C ASP A 125 -8.27 -5.73 -1.09
N PRO A 126 -7.23 -4.98 -0.67
CA PRO A 126 -7.15 -4.43 0.68
C PRO A 126 -8.15 -3.29 0.93
N TYR A 127 -8.56 -2.57 -0.11
CA TYR A 127 -9.58 -1.52 -0.02
C TYR A 127 -10.99 -2.12 0.13
N ALA A 128 -11.30 -3.19 -0.62
CA ALA A 128 -12.53 -3.96 -0.43
C ALA A 128 -12.58 -4.61 0.98
N TRP A 129 -11.46 -5.17 1.45
CA TRP A 129 -11.33 -5.69 2.82
C TRP A 129 -11.63 -4.60 3.87
N ARG A 130 -11.06 -3.40 3.72
CA ARG A 130 -11.27 -2.31 4.69
C ARG A 130 -12.70 -1.76 4.63
N THR A 131 -13.26 -1.53 3.45
CA THR A 131 -14.63 -0.97 3.30
C THR A 131 -15.72 -1.91 3.84
N ALA A 132 -15.48 -3.23 3.85
CA ALA A 132 -16.36 -4.20 4.52
C ALA A 132 -16.53 -3.97 6.03
N MET A 133 -15.62 -3.22 6.68
CA MET A 133 -15.73 -2.84 8.10
C MET A 133 -16.48 -1.51 8.33
N GLY A 134 -16.98 -0.88 7.26
CA GLY A 134 -17.64 0.43 7.28
C GLY A 134 -16.84 1.50 6.51
N PRO A 135 -17.35 2.75 6.46
CA PRO A 135 -16.78 3.82 5.65
C PRO A 135 -15.28 4.05 5.85
N VAL A 136 -14.60 4.46 4.77
CA VAL A 136 -13.19 4.86 4.77
C VAL A 136 -13.07 6.33 5.17
N THR A 137 -12.12 6.62 6.06
CA THR A 137 -11.84 7.96 6.57
C THR A 137 -10.51 8.47 6.01
N ALA A 138 -10.25 9.78 6.13
CA ALA A 138 -8.94 10.35 5.79
C ALA A 138 -7.79 9.75 6.64
N ALA A 139 -8.10 9.26 7.86
CA ALA A 139 -7.13 8.56 8.70
C ALA A 139 -6.78 7.18 8.13
N ASP A 140 -7.74 6.48 7.52
CA ASP A 140 -7.45 5.24 6.78
C ASP A 140 -6.55 5.50 5.57
N SER A 141 -6.76 6.61 4.84
CA SER A 141 -5.88 7.01 3.72
C SER A 141 -4.42 7.17 4.17
N LEU A 142 -4.17 7.75 5.36
CA LEU A 142 -2.83 7.83 5.95
C LEU A 142 -2.29 6.44 6.32
N VAL A 143 -3.10 5.58 6.93
CA VAL A 143 -2.68 4.21 7.30
C VAL A 143 -2.34 3.38 6.06
N PHE A 144 -3.10 3.50 4.98
CA PHE A 144 -2.77 2.90 3.67
C PHE A 144 -1.47 3.48 3.11
N CYS A 145 -1.27 4.81 3.16
CA CYS A 145 -0.06 5.48 2.69
C CYS A 145 1.21 4.96 3.40
N TYR A 146 1.20 4.93 4.74
CA TYR A 146 2.32 4.39 5.52
C TYR A 146 2.50 2.88 5.32
N THR A 147 1.42 2.12 5.08
CA THR A 147 1.53 0.68 4.77
C THR A 147 2.23 0.45 3.43
N LEU A 148 1.84 1.20 2.39
CA LEU A 148 2.46 1.13 1.08
C LEU A 148 3.93 1.55 1.13
N TRP A 149 4.24 2.66 1.80
CA TRP A 149 5.61 3.13 2.00
C TRP A 149 6.51 2.04 2.61
N LEU A 150 6.05 1.38 3.68
CA LEU A 150 6.79 0.30 4.34
C LEU A 150 6.97 -0.96 3.48
N LEU A 151 6.04 -1.24 2.56
CA LEU A 151 6.18 -2.34 1.58
C LEU A 151 7.19 -1.97 0.48
N ILE A 152 7.22 -0.71 0.04
CA ILE A 152 8.23 -0.21 -0.91
C ILE A 152 9.62 -0.23 -0.29
N GLU A 153 9.79 0.21 0.97
CA GLU A 153 11.07 0.09 1.69
C GLU A 153 11.55 -1.38 1.78
N LEU A 154 10.62 -2.34 1.90
CA LEU A 154 10.94 -3.76 1.92
C LEU A 154 11.37 -4.27 0.54
N LEU A 155 10.64 -3.90 -0.52
CA LEU A 155 10.94 -4.26 -1.91
C LEU A 155 12.27 -3.68 -2.38
N ASP A 156 12.49 -2.39 -2.20
CA ASP A 156 13.73 -1.71 -2.60
C ASP A 156 14.94 -2.21 -1.78
N GLY A 157 14.71 -2.67 -0.54
CA GLY A 157 15.72 -3.37 0.27
C GLY A 157 16.08 -4.78 -0.21
N LEU A 158 15.23 -5.40 -1.04
CA LEU A 158 15.44 -6.74 -1.62
C LEU A 158 15.90 -6.70 -3.09
N LEU A 159 15.37 -5.77 -3.87
CA LEU A 159 15.53 -5.67 -5.32
C LEU A 159 16.46 -4.52 -5.77
N GLY A 160 16.65 -3.52 -4.89
CA GLY A 160 17.43 -2.31 -5.14
C GLY A 160 16.55 -1.03 -5.20
N PRO A 161 17.10 0.16 -4.92
CA PRO A 161 16.32 1.40 -4.86
C PRO A 161 15.60 1.77 -6.16
N GLY A 162 14.36 2.24 -6.05
CA GLY A 162 13.48 2.62 -7.15
C GLY A 162 12.80 1.44 -7.86
N SER A 163 12.90 0.22 -7.35
CA SER A 163 12.37 -0.97 -8.01
C SER A 163 10.85 -0.91 -8.15
N PHE A 164 10.14 -0.47 -7.12
CA PHE A 164 8.67 -0.40 -7.17
C PHE A 164 8.15 0.58 -8.23
N GLY A 165 8.76 1.76 -8.38
CA GLY A 165 8.37 2.71 -9.44
C GLY A 165 8.53 2.12 -10.84
N GLY A 166 9.60 1.36 -11.06
CA GLY A 166 9.85 0.61 -12.30
C GLY A 166 8.95 -0.63 -12.50
N ILE A 167 8.16 -1.02 -11.50
CA ILE A 167 7.10 -2.05 -11.61
C ILE A 167 5.76 -1.37 -11.93
N VAL A 168 5.39 -0.33 -11.17
CA VAL A 168 4.16 0.45 -11.38
C VAL A 168 4.09 1.02 -12.80
N ALA A 169 5.19 1.59 -13.31
CA ALA A 169 5.25 2.09 -14.69
C ALA A 169 4.89 1.01 -15.73
N LYS A 170 5.48 -0.19 -15.61
CA LYS A 170 5.20 -1.30 -16.54
C LYS A 170 3.76 -1.79 -16.47
N VAL A 171 3.12 -1.72 -15.31
CA VAL A 171 1.71 -2.11 -15.14
C VAL A 171 0.79 -1.06 -15.77
N LEU A 172 1.11 0.22 -15.64
CA LEU A 172 0.35 1.32 -16.25
C LEU A 172 0.55 1.44 -17.77
N ASP A 173 1.73 1.10 -18.30
CA ASP A 173 2.03 1.06 -19.74
C ASP A 173 1.37 -0.12 -20.49
N GLN A 174 0.67 -1.02 -19.79
CA GLN A 174 0.04 -2.23 -20.33
C GLN A 174 -1.51 -2.19 -20.39
N GLY A 175 -2.13 -1.05 -20.03
CA GLY A 175 -3.60 -0.86 -20.00
C GLY A 175 -4.12 0.15 -21.01
#